data_AF-A0AAP7N7Z1-F1
#
_entry.id   AF-A0AAP7N7Z1-F1
#
_cell.length_a   1.000
_cell.length_b   1.000
_cell.length_c   1.000
_cell.angle_alpha   90.00
_cell.angle_beta   90.00
_cell.angle_gamma   90.00
#
_symmetry.space_group_name_H-M   'P 1'
#
loop_
_entity.id
_entity.type
_entity.pdbx_description
1 polymer ?
#
loop_
_entity_poly.entity_id
_entity_poly.type
_entity_poly.pdbx_seq_one_letter_code
_entity_poly.pdbx_strand_id
1 'polypeptide(L)'
;MNYLEDLKSYLEVITGKNFIKAATYIEAQETLLITYYKSYEEAVEYGFNVSKQDYENYFTQSKIEKLIVEETARLFRKYPFVQVIAIDLKFGGNDFSADVSREKFNSLTQTKLEKLSLDNGTWQEFQKEFTSGVKNAKRNNLFNEFIIK
;
A
#
# COMPACT_ATOMS: atom_id res chain seq x y z
N MET A 1 10.55 -13.09 -17.29
CA MET A 1 10.09 -13.12 -15.88
C MET A 1 8.58 -13.03 -15.94
N ASN A 2 7.86 -13.99 -15.37
CA ASN A 2 6.39 -13.94 -15.35
C ASN A 2 5.97 -12.95 -14.26
N TYR A 3 5.62 -11.73 -14.67
CA TYR A 3 5.28 -10.63 -13.77
C TYR A 3 4.10 -10.97 -12.83
N LEU A 4 3.19 -11.86 -13.25
CA LEU A 4 2.07 -12.30 -12.42
C LEU A 4 2.52 -13.25 -11.32
N GLU A 5 3.43 -14.18 -11.62
CA GLU A 5 4.03 -15.07 -10.60
C GLU A 5 4.92 -14.29 -9.63
N ASP A 6 5.69 -13.31 -10.12
CA ASP A 6 6.47 -12.40 -9.27
C ASP A 6 5.55 -11.56 -8.37
N LEU A 7 4.42 -11.04 -8.90
CA LEU A 7 3.42 -10.35 -8.09
C LEU A 7 2.88 -11.26 -6.98
N LYS A 8 2.44 -12.48 -7.31
CA LYS A 8 1.95 -13.45 -6.31
C LYS A 8 3.00 -13.71 -5.23
N SER A 9 4.25 -13.93 -5.62
CA SER A 9 5.36 -14.16 -4.70
C SER A 9 5.65 -12.95 -3.83
N TYR A 10 5.53 -11.74 -4.37
CA TYR A 10 5.71 -10.50 -3.63
C TYR A 10 4.61 -10.23 -2.63
N LEU A 11 3.35 -10.57 -2.95
CA LEU A 11 2.23 -10.43 -2.01
C LEU A 11 2.38 -11.31 -0.77
N GLU A 12 3.16 -12.39 -0.83
CA GLU A 12 3.52 -13.20 0.34
C GLU A 12 4.52 -12.51 1.28
N VAL A 13 5.25 -11.50 0.81
CA VAL A 13 6.32 -10.80 1.57
C VAL A 13 6.15 -9.29 1.60
N ILE A 14 4.97 -8.79 1.20
CA ILE A 14 4.68 -7.36 1.16
C ILE A 14 4.79 -6.74 2.57
N THR A 15 5.20 -5.47 2.62
CA THR A 15 5.25 -4.72 3.88
C THR A 15 3.89 -4.76 4.58
N GLY A 16 3.88 -5.20 5.84
CA GLY A 16 2.64 -5.34 6.61
C GLY A 16 1.90 -6.66 6.39
N LYS A 17 2.48 -7.64 5.67
CA LYS A 17 1.88 -8.96 5.41
C LYS A 17 1.19 -9.61 6.60
N ASN A 18 1.80 -9.57 7.79
CA ASN A 18 1.20 -10.18 8.99
C ASN A 18 -0.22 -9.65 9.25
N PHE A 19 -0.49 -8.39 8.89
CA PHE A 19 -1.78 -7.72 9.10
C PHE A 19 -2.73 -7.83 7.90
N ILE A 20 -2.29 -8.44 6.80
CA ILE A 20 -3.06 -8.63 5.57
C ILE A 20 -3.77 -9.98 5.64
N LYS A 21 -5.10 -9.93 5.60
CA LYS A 21 -5.98 -11.09 5.51
C LYS A 21 -5.90 -11.74 4.12
N ALA A 22 -5.96 -10.92 3.07
CA ALA A 22 -5.93 -11.38 1.70
C ALA A 22 -5.34 -10.31 0.78
N ALA A 23 -4.65 -10.74 -0.27
CA ALA A 23 -4.28 -9.88 -1.38
C ALA A 23 -4.46 -10.65 -2.69
N THR A 24 -5.17 -10.08 -3.66
CA THR A 24 -5.47 -10.76 -4.92
C THR A 24 -5.46 -9.79 -6.09
N TYR A 25 -4.94 -10.24 -7.22
CA TYR A 25 -4.98 -9.50 -8.48
C TYR A 25 -6.13 -10.02 -9.35
N ILE A 26 -6.97 -9.10 -9.84
CA ILE A 26 -8.10 -9.37 -10.72
C ILE A 26 -7.73 -8.89 -12.12
N GLU A 27 -7.28 -9.81 -12.97
CA GLU A 27 -6.77 -9.51 -14.31
C GLU A 27 -7.79 -8.79 -15.19
N ALA A 28 -9.05 -9.22 -15.18
CA ALA A 28 -10.13 -8.61 -15.97
C ALA A 28 -10.40 -7.14 -15.62
N GLN A 29 -9.96 -6.67 -14.45
CA GLN A 29 -10.12 -5.29 -13.98
C GLN A 29 -8.79 -4.53 -13.88
N GLU A 30 -7.67 -5.22 -14.11
CA GLU A 30 -6.32 -4.71 -13.85
C GLU A 30 -6.13 -4.18 -12.41
N THR A 31 -6.84 -4.77 -11.45
CA THR A 31 -6.95 -4.29 -10.07
C THR A 31 -6.26 -5.23 -9.08
N LEU A 32 -5.45 -4.68 -8.20
CA LEU A 32 -4.93 -5.37 -7.02
C LEU A 32 -5.77 -4.98 -5.79
N LEU A 33 -6.38 -5.98 -5.16
CA LEU A 33 -7.12 -5.83 -3.91
C LEU A 33 -6.24 -6.26 -2.74
N ILE A 34 -6.17 -5.44 -1.69
CA ILE A 34 -5.47 -5.77 -0.44
C ILE A 34 -6.43 -5.54 0.72
N THR A 35 -6.72 -6.59 1.48
CA THR A 35 -7.63 -6.57 2.62
C THR A 35 -6.86 -6.84 3.91
N TYR A 36 -6.93 -5.91 4.84
CA TYR A 36 -6.35 -6.05 6.18
C TYR A 36 -7.36 -6.68 7.15
N TYR A 37 -6.87 -7.26 8.23
CA TYR A 37 -7.73 -7.64 9.35
C TYR A 37 -8.39 -6.40 9.96
N LYS A 38 -9.67 -6.49 10.30
CA LYS A 38 -10.48 -5.40 10.86
C LYS A 38 -10.31 -5.29 12.37
N SER A 39 -9.94 -6.39 13.02
CA SER A 39 -9.66 -6.43 14.46
C SER A 39 -8.62 -7.50 14.79
N TYR A 40 -8.07 -7.40 16.00
CA TYR A 40 -7.17 -8.42 16.53
C TYR A 40 -7.89 -9.77 16.64
N GLU A 41 -9.15 -9.75 17.07
CA GLU A 41 -9.98 -10.94 17.22
C GLU A 41 -10.16 -11.66 15.88
N GLU A 42 -10.42 -10.92 14.78
CA GLU A 42 -10.45 -11.50 13.44
C GLU A 42 -9.08 -12.07 13.05
N ALA A 43 -7.99 -11.35 13.33
CA ALA A 43 -6.65 -11.83 13.00
C ALA A 43 -6.35 -13.18 13.67
N VAL A 44 -6.68 -13.33 14.96
CA VAL A 44 -6.46 -14.56 15.74
C VAL A 44 -7.21 -15.76 15.14
N GLU A 45 -8.42 -15.56 14.64
CA GLU A 45 -9.20 -16.63 13.98
C GLU A 45 -8.48 -17.20 12.74
N TYR A 46 -7.62 -16.40 12.10
CA TYR A 46 -6.83 -16.78 10.92
C TYR A 46 -5.40 -17.21 11.28
N GLY A 47 -5.14 -17.54 12.55
CA GLY A 47 -3.84 -18.06 13.00
C GLY A 47 -2.75 -16.99 13.16
N PHE A 48 -3.15 -15.73 13.34
CA PHE A 48 -2.23 -14.63 13.62
C PHE A 48 -1.48 -14.84 14.94
N ASN A 49 -0.16 -14.66 14.91
CA ASN A 49 0.76 -15.03 16.00
C ASN A 49 1.43 -13.84 16.68
N VAL A 50 1.01 -12.62 16.36
CA VAL A 50 1.53 -11.39 16.99
C VAL A 50 0.67 -11.07 18.21
N SER A 51 1.27 -10.47 19.24
CA SER A 51 0.53 -10.13 20.47
C SER A 51 -0.54 -9.06 20.21
N LYS A 52 -1.59 -9.03 21.04
CA LYS A 52 -2.62 -7.98 20.97
C LYS A 52 -2.02 -6.58 21.09
N GLN A 53 -1.06 -6.40 22.00
CA GLN A 53 -0.37 -5.14 22.18
C GLN A 53 0.41 -4.72 20.93
N ASP A 54 1.12 -5.65 20.29
CA ASP A 54 1.84 -5.36 19.05
C ASP A 54 0.88 -5.07 17.89
N TYR A 55 -0.27 -5.73 17.84
CA TYR A 55 -1.33 -5.43 16.86
C TYR A 55 -1.86 -4.01 17.02
N GLU A 56 -2.24 -3.64 18.25
CA GLU A 56 -2.77 -2.33 18.57
C GLU A 56 -1.73 -1.21 18.35
N ASN A 57 -0.43 -1.50 18.58
CA ASN A 57 0.65 -0.53 18.38
C ASN A 57 1.17 -0.46 16.94
N TYR A 58 0.82 -1.42 16.08
CA TYR A 58 1.40 -1.49 14.74
C TYR A 58 0.97 -0.33 13.86
N PHE A 59 -0.32 0.02 13.87
CA PHE A 59 -0.93 1.01 12.99
C PHE A 59 -1.04 2.37 13.67
N THR A 60 0.05 3.13 13.65
CA THR A 60 -0.01 4.57 13.91
C THR A 60 -0.44 5.32 12.66
N GLN A 61 -1.05 6.50 12.80
CA GLN A 61 -1.46 7.35 11.66
C GLN A 61 -0.32 7.54 10.63
N SER A 62 0.89 7.90 11.09
CA SER A 62 2.03 8.10 10.18
C SER A 62 2.45 6.82 9.47
N LYS A 63 2.22 5.65 10.05
CA LYS A 63 2.58 4.36 9.46
C LYS A 63 1.52 3.90 8.45
N ILE A 64 0.24 4.15 8.72
CA ILE A 64 -0.86 3.96 7.78
C ILE A 64 -0.64 4.82 6.54
N GLU A 65 -0.38 6.12 6.71
CA GLU A 65 -0.09 7.04 5.60
C GLU A 65 1.07 6.52 4.75
N LYS A 66 2.16 6.10 5.40
CA LYS A 66 3.34 5.59 4.70
C LYS A 66 3.03 4.30 3.97
N LEU A 67 2.31 3.38 4.59
CA LEU A 67 1.91 2.11 3.98
C LEU A 67 1.05 2.37 2.74
N ILE A 68 0.01 3.20 2.85
CA ILE A 68 -0.91 3.47 1.73
C ILE A 68 -0.21 4.23 0.60
N VAL A 69 0.63 5.24 0.89
CA VAL A 69 1.28 6.02 -0.17
C VAL A 69 2.48 5.27 -0.77
N GLU A 70 3.40 4.76 0.07
CA GLU A 70 4.66 4.20 -0.41
C GLU A 70 4.48 2.81 -1.03
N GLU A 71 3.68 1.92 -0.43
CA GLU A 71 3.51 0.59 -1.01
C GLU A 71 2.67 0.63 -2.29
N THR A 72 1.67 1.51 -2.37
CA THR A 72 0.95 1.76 -3.63
C THR A 72 1.90 2.25 -4.72
N ALA A 73 2.78 3.22 -4.42
CA ALA A 73 3.78 3.68 -5.39
C ALA A 73 4.73 2.56 -5.82
N ARG A 74 5.18 1.72 -4.87
CA ARG A 74 6.09 0.59 -5.14
C ARG A 74 5.44 -0.47 -6.01
N LEU A 75 4.18 -0.80 -5.74
CA LEU A 75 3.39 -1.76 -6.52
C LEU A 75 3.19 -1.24 -7.96
N PHE A 76 2.79 0.02 -8.13
CA PHE A 76 2.66 0.61 -9.47
C PHE A 76 3.99 0.67 -10.23
N ARG A 77 5.09 0.97 -9.55
CA ARG A 77 6.43 0.95 -10.17
C ARG A 77 6.83 -0.45 -10.61
N LYS A 78 6.65 -1.46 -9.76
CA LYS A 78 7.13 -2.83 -10.02
C LYS A 78 6.25 -3.59 -11.01
N TYR A 79 4.94 -3.29 -11.04
CA TYR A 79 3.95 -4.04 -11.82
C TYR A 79 3.16 -3.10 -12.75
N PRO A 80 3.66 -2.83 -13.97
CA PRO A 80 3.03 -1.90 -14.92
C PRO A 80 1.61 -2.27 -15.36
N PHE A 81 1.25 -3.56 -15.26
CA PHE A 81 -0.07 -4.11 -15.62
C PHE A 81 -1.13 -3.92 -14.52
N VAL A 82 -0.75 -3.45 -13.33
CA VAL A 82 -1.69 -3.05 -12.27
C VAL A 82 -2.07 -1.59 -12.54
N GLN A 83 -3.35 -1.32 -12.80
CA GLN A 83 -3.87 0.03 -13.03
C GLN A 83 -4.59 0.60 -11.81
N VAL A 84 -5.13 -0.26 -10.94
CA VAL A 84 -5.83 0.15 -9.73
C VAL A 84 -5.33 -0.67 -8.54
N ILE A 85 -5.16 -0.02 -7.40
CA ILE A 85 -4.91 -0.65 -6.12
C ILE A 85 -6.01 -0.21 -5.16
N ALA A 86 -6.81 -1.17 -4.70
CA ALA A 86 -7.83 -0.93 -3.69
C ALA A 86 -7.41 -1.61 -2.37
N ILE A 87 -7.52 -0.85 -1.29
CA ILE A 87 -7.10 -1.25 0.06
C ILE A 87 -8.33 -1.17 0.97
N ASP A 88 -8.67 -2.27 1.64
CA ASP A 88 -9.63 -2.29 2.76
C ASP A 88 -8.83 -2.33 4.06
N LEU A 89 -8.77 -1.20 4.75
CA LEU A 89 -8.02 -1.03 6.00
C LEU A 89 -8.89 -0.28 7.02
N LYS A 90 -9.41 -1.02 8.00
CA LYS A 90 -10.16 -0.46 9.14
C LYS A 90 -9.39 -0.73 10.41
N PHE A 91 -9.11 0.33 11.17
CA PHE A 91 -8.31 0.20 12.38
C PHE A 91 -8.68 1.24 13.44
N GLY A 92 -8.79 0.80 14.70
CA GLY A 92 -9.07 1.69 15.83
C GLY A 92 -10.38 2.48 15.69
N GLY A 93 -11.38 1.90 15.03
CA GLY A 93 -12.67 2.55 14.76
C GLY A 93 -12.67 3.55 13.58
N ASN A 94 -11.54 3.70 12.89
CA ASN A 94 -11.42 4.56 11.70
C ASN A 94 -11.36 3.71 10.42
N ASP A 95 -11.89 4.26 9.34
CA ASP A 95 -11.80 3.69 8.00
C ASP A 95 -10.70 4.42 7.21
N PHE A 96 -9.70 3.66 6.77
CA PHE A 96 -8.58 4.13 5.96
C PHE A 96 -8.57 3.44 4.60
N SER A 97 -9.70 2.87 4.19
CA SER A 97 -9.83 2.23 2.89
C SER A 97 -9.51 3.23 1.79
N ALA A 98 -8.80 2.77 0.76
CA ALA A 98 -8.28 3.60 -0.31
C ALA A 98 -8.55 2.96 -1.67
N ASP A 99 -8.81 3.79 -2.67
CA ASP A 99 -8.91 3.38 -4.07
C ASP A 99 -8.07 4.34 -4.91
N VAL A 100 -7.00 3.79 -5.48
CA VAL A 100 -5.99 4.58 -6.18
C VAL A 100 -5.77 3.98 -7.55
N SER A 101 -6.02 4.79 -8.59
CA SER A 101 -5.58 4.47 -9.94
C SER A 101 -4.15 4.99 -10.19
N ARG A 102 -3.42 4.29 -11.06
CA ARG A 102 -2.10 4.73 -11.54
C ARG A 102 -2.15 6.12 -12.13
N GLU A 103 -3.17 6.40 -12.93
CA GLU A 103 -3.38 7.70 -13.56
C GLU A 103 -3.49 8.82 -12.51
N LYS A 104 -4.34 8.62 -11.49
CA LYS A 104 -4.51 9.58 -10.39
C LYS A 104 -3.20 9.79 -9.63
N PHE A 105 -2.48 8.71 -9.29
CA PHE A 105 -1.19 8.82 -8.59
C PHE A 105 -0.17 9.60 -9.43
N ASN A 106 0.00 9.21 -10.69
CA ASN A 106 0.94 9.85 -11.61
C ASN A 106 0.61 11.34 -11.81
N SER A 107 -0.68 11.69 -11.90
CA SER A 107 -1.13 13.08 -12.00
C SER A 107 -0.79 13.89 -10.74
N LEU A 108 -1.11 13.39 -9.55
CA LEU A 108 -0.85 14.09 -8.30
C LEU A 108 0.64 14.30 -8.02
N THR A 109 1.50 13.41 -8.52
CA THR A 109 2.96 13.47 -8.33
C THR A 109 3.72 14.01 -9.53
N GLN A 110 3.04 14.27 -10.65
CA GLN A 110 3.64 14.62 -11.94
C GLN A 110 4.77 13.65 -12.34
N THR A 111 4.64 12.38 -11.94
CA THR A 111 5.69 11.35 -12.06
C THR A 111 5.11 10.10 -12.68
N LYS A 112 5.81 9.53 -13.67
CA LYS A 112 5.47 8.20 -14.22
C LYS A 112 6.12 7.13 -13.35
N LEU A 113 5.38 6.57 -12.40
CA LEU A 113 5.91 5.63 -11.40
C LEU A 113 6.64 4.44 -12.04
N GLU A 114 6.14 3.89 -13.15
CA GLU A 114 6.77 2.77 -13.87
C GLU A 114 8.15 3.10 -14.48
N LYS A 115 8.51 4.37 -14.57
CA LYS A 115 9.82 4.82 -15.07
C LYS A 115 10.86 5.01 -13.96
N LEU A 116 10.46 4.94 -12.69
CA LEU A 116 11.36 5.09 -11.57
C LEU A 116 12.26 3.86 -11.42
N SER A 117 13.57 4.08 -11.42
CA SER A 117 14.57 3.04 -11.28
C SER A 117 15.29 3.13 -9.95
N LEU A 118 15.68 1.96 -9.43
CA LEU A 118 16.53 1.83 -8.25
C LEU A 118 18.00 2.15 -8.58
N ASP A 119 18.41 1.92 -9.83
CA ASP A 119 19.81 1.95 -10.26
C ASP A 119 20.31 3.39 -10.51
N ASN A 120 19.41 4.27 -10.96
CA ASN A 120 19.75 5.66 -11.29
C ASN A 120 19.31 6.68 -10.23
N GLY A 121 18.81 6.22 -9.08
CA GLY A 121 18.44 7.10 -7.96
C GLY A 121 17.04 7.70 -8.02
N THR A 122 16.34 7.62 -9.16
CA THR A 122 15.04 8.30 -9.34
C THR A 122 13.95 7.80 -8.38
N TRP A 123 13.97 6.51 -8.01
CA TRP A 123 13.07 5.99 -6.97
C TRP A 123 13.36 6.59 -5.59
N GLN A 124 14.63 6.74 -5.23
CA GLN A 124 15.06 7.28 -3.95
C GLN A 124 14.74 8.78 -3.85
N GLU A 125 14.84 9.52 -4.94
CA GLU A 125 14.40 10.92 -5.03
C GLU A 125 12.88 11.03 -4.80
N PHE A 126 12.10 10.21 -5.50
CA PHE A 126 10.66 10.14 -5.28
C PHE A 126 10.30 9.82 -3.82
N GLN A 127 10.98 8.82 -3.22
CA GLN A 127 10.77 8.48 -1.81
C GLN A 127 11.11 9.64 -0.88
N LYS A 128 12.20 10.36 -1.11
CA LYS A 128 12.58 11.54 -0.31
C LYS A 128 11.51 12.62 -0.37
N GLU A 129 10.93 12.84 -1.54
CA GLU A 129 9.94 13.88 -1.76
C GLU A 129 8.56 13.52 -1.19
N PHE A 130 8.06 12.31 -1.48
CA PHE A 130 6.66 11.96 -1.27
C PHE A 130 6.38 10.99 -0.12
N THR A 131 7.37 10.24 0.38
CA THR A 131 7.10 9.17 1.37
C THR A 131 7.91 9.29 2.66
N SER A 132 9.14 9.77 2.56
CA SER A 132 10.11 9.85 3.65
C SER A 132 9.93 11.10 4.50
N GLY A 133 10.47 11.06 5.72
CA GLY A 133 10.41 12.18 6.66
C GLY A 133 9.23 12.09 7.64
N VAL A 134 9.44 12.70 8.80
CA VAL A 134 8.42 12.85 9.84
C VAL A 134 7.48 13.97 9.42
N LYS A 135 6.16 13.74 9.49
CA LYS A 135 5.12 14.73 9.10
C LYS A 135 5.31 15.30 7.68
N ASN A 136 5.67 14.45 6.73
CA ASN A 136 5.78 14.85 5.32
C ASN A 136 4.41 15.33 4.80
N ALA A 137 4.29 16.62 4.47
CA ALA A 137 3.05 17.23 4.00
C ALA A 137 2.60 16.66 2.64
N LYS A 138 3.53 16.36 1.73
CA LYS A 138 3.20 15.75 0.43
C LYS A 138 2.62 14.35 0.61
N ARG A 139 3.19 13.55 1.52
CA ARG A 139 2.63 12.24 1.89
C ARG A 139 1.22 12.36 2.44
N ASN A 140 1.00 13.27 3.39
CA ASN A 140 -0.31 13.47 3.99
C ASN A 140 -1.35 13.94 2.95
N ASN A 141 -0.96 14.84 2.04
CA ASN A 141 -1.82 15.26 0.94
C ASN A 141 -2.20 14.08 0.03
N LEU A 142 -1.22 13.29 -0.42
CA LEU A 142 -1.49 12.09 -1.23
C LEU A 142 -2.43 11.12 -0.50
N PHE A 143 -2.15 10.85 0.78
CA PHE A 143 -2.98 10.00 1.61
C PHE A 143 -4.45 10.48 1.66
N ASN A 144 -4.68 11.77 1.89
CA ASN A 144 -6.03 12.34 1.95
C ASN A 144 -6.77 12.30 0.60
N GLU A 145 -6.03 12.32 -0.50
CA GLU A 145 -6.59 12.13 -1.84
C GLU A 145 -6.92 10.66 -2.13
N PHE A 146 -6.24 9.71 -1.49
CA PHE A 146 -6.38 8.27 -1.75
C PHE A 146 -7.50 7.61 -0.95
N ILE A 147 -7.73 8.06 0.28
CA ILE A 147 -8.77 7.49 1.14
C ILE A 147 -10.17 7.73 0.57
N ILE A 148 -11.03 6.72 0.69
CA ILE A 148 -12.44 6.79 0.34
C ILE A 148 -13.14 7.57 1.46
N LYS A 149 -13.92 8.59 1.10
CA LYS A 149 -14.68 9.44 2.03
C LYS A 149 -16.14 9.03 2.09
#